data_AF-A0A948TGZ4-F1
#
_entry.id   AF-A0A948TGZ4-F1
#
_cell.length_a   1.000
_cell.length_b   1.000
_cell.length_c   1.000
_cell.angle_alpha   90.00
_cell.angle_beta   90.00
_cell.angle_gamma   90.00
#
_symmetry.space_group_name_H-M   'P 1'
#
loop_
_entity.id
_entity.type
_entity.pdbx_description
1 polymer ?
#
loop_
_entity_poly.entity_id
_entity_poly.type
_entity_poly.pdbx_seq_one_letter_code
_entity_poly.pdbx_strand_id
1 'polypeptide(L)'
;MGTYISKFEVRLKEHIVNAFRAAGCAEATRFDQSQSLSGLLDQCSDFAYQHQLVFLIDDWDKPLSNRLDNESEFNVVKDLLAVFYSWLRSLPNLRFVLVTGIMRYRETSWFTGQDIQDLSMDPDFADLLGYTQEEIKQAFAQYIPLAAERMHITQEQLLEQLKLYYAGFCFDYDASVEVYCPLAINKFFSAVKSKNKVPYFESYWMRSANDPSALLSYLLEHTLKQAELKELYEQQFTLSYAELTEANYCGAVKFKQLLVQAGYFSIKSIAGIELDDDDEPDYPEHRRFNCAITNKDVEKGFVPVLTQYLRS
;
A
#
# COMPACT_ATOMS: atom_id res chain seq x y z
N MET A 1 -10.83 20.18 23.57
CA MET A 1 -10.13 19.02 22.96
C MET A 1 -10.87 18.74 21.65
N GLY A 2 -10.27 19.01 20.50
CA GLY A 2 -10.97 18.90 19.21
C GLY A 2 -11.25 17.43 18.81
N THR A 3 -12.38 17.19 18.15
CA THR A 3 -12.74 15.91 17.53
C THR A 3 -11.66 15.46 16.53
N TYR A 4 -11.56 14.17 16.21
CA TYR A 4 -10.57 13.69 15.23
C TYR A 4 -10.65 14.45 13.91
N ILE A 5 -11.87 14.69 13.43
CA ILE A 5 -12.17 15.48 12.23
C ILE A 5 -11.48 16.84 12.25
N SER A 6 -11.63 17.60 13.34
CA SER A 6 -11.00 18.93 13.44
C SER A 6 -9.47 18.86 13.35
N LYS A 7 -8.85 17.82 13.93
CA LYS A 7 -7.40 17.61 13.83
C LYS A 7 -6.97 17.18 12.44
N PHE A 8 -7.76 16.33 11.79
CA PHE A 8 -7.51 15.86 10.43
C PHE A 8 -7.55 17.04 9.45
N GLU A 9 -8.61 17.84 9.48
CA GLU A 9 -8.77 18.99 8.58
C GLU A 9 -7.63 20.00 8.75
N VAL A 10 -7.25 20.32 9.99
CA VAL A 10 -6.10 21.21 10.27
C VAL A 10 -4.81 20.64 9.68
N ARG A 11 -4.52 19.35 9.92
CA ARG A 11 -3.30 18.71 9.40
C ARG A 11 -3.26 18.62 7.88
N LEU A 12 -4.40 18.39 7.25
CA LEU A 12 -4.54 18.36 5.79
C LEU A 12 -4.20 19.74 5.20
N LYS A 13 -4.79 20.81 5.76
CA LYS A 13 -4.48 22.19 5.36
C LYS A 13 -3.00 22.52 5.54
N GLU A 14 -2.42 22.15 6.69
CA GLU A 14 -0.99 22.34 6.96
C GLU A 14 -0.11 21.60 5.94
N HIS A 15 -0.46 20.36 5.57
CA HIS A 15 0.27 19.59 4.54
C HIS A 15 0.21 20.28 3.18
N ILE A 16 -0.97 20.73 2.75
CA ILE A 16 -1.15 21.44 1.47
C ILE A 16 -0.30 22.71 1.44
N VAL A 17 -0.39 23.54 2.48
CA VAL A 17 0.41 24.78 2.59
C VAL A 17 1.90 24.49 2.54
N ASN A 18 2.37 23.49 3.29
CA ASN A 18 3.78 23.13 3.31
C ASN A 18 4.26 22.58 1.95
N ALA A 19 3.43 21.80 1.26
CA ALA A 19 3.74 21.29 -0.08
C ALA A 19 3.86 22.43 -1.10
N PHE A 20 2.91 23.38 -1.12
CA PHE A 20 2.97 24.55 -2.00
C PHE A 20 4.18 25.45 -1.68
N ARG A 21 4.51 25.63 -0.40
CA ARG A 21 5.72 26.34 0.00
C ARG A 21 6.98 25.64 -0.52
N ALA A 22 7.07 24.32 -0.37
CA ALA A 22 8.19 23.54 -0.85
C ALA A 22 8.31 23.57 -2.39
N ALA A 23 7.19 23.69 -3.09
CA ALA A 23 7.13 23.87 -4.55
C ALA A 23 7.49 25.30 -5.01
N GLY A 24 7.76 26.24 -4.09
CA GLY A 24 8.20 27.60 -4.42
C GLY A 24 7.09 28.67 -4.40
N CYS A 25 5.89 28.35 -3.94
CA CYS A 25 4.83 29.35 -3.75
C CYS A 25 5.17 30.24 -2.54
N ALA A 26 5.64 31.48 -2.81
CA ALA A 26 6.03 32.43 -1.78
C ALA A 26 4.82 32.89 -0.94
N GLU A 27 3.65 32.97 -1.56
CA GLU A 27 2.38 33.36 -0.95
C GLU A 27 1.87 32.32 0.05
N ALA A 28 2.35 31.07 -0.01
CA ALA A 28 1.88 29.99 0.86
C ALA A 28 2.06 30.29 2.36
N THR A 29 3.02 31.14 2.75
CA THR A 29 3.16 31.57 4.16
C THR A 29 2.02 32.48 4.63
N ARG A 30 1.27 33.08 3.71
CA ARG A 30 0.17 34.01 3.97
C ARG A 30 -1.20 33.35 3.81
N PHE A 31 -1.24 32.08 3.41
CA PHE A 31 -2.50 31.38 3.23
C PHE A 31 -3.28 31.31 4.54
N ASP A 32 -4.54 31.71 4.50
CA ASP A 32 -5.42 31.73 5.66
C ASP A 32 -5.97 30.32 5.93
N GLN A 33 -5.30 29.62 6.85
CA GLN A 33 -5.68 28.26 7.27
C GLN A 33 -6.92 28.23 8.18
N SER A 34 -7.45 29.40 8.59
CA SER A 34 -8.71 29.46 9.34
C SER A 34 -9.95 29.28 8.45
N GLN A 35 -9.80 29.45 7.13
CA GLN A 35 -10.85 29.20 6.15
C GLN A 35 -11.19 27.72 6.02
N SER A 36 -12.30 27.41 5.33
CA SER A 36 -12.61 26.04 4.90
C SER A 36 -11.49 25.47 4.02
N LEU A 37 -11.45 24.15 3.88
CA LEU A 37 -10.53 23.50 2.93
C LEU A 37 -10.69 24.07 1.52
N SER A 38 -11.93 24.29 1.04
CA SER A 38 -12.18 24.90 -0.27
C SER A 38 -11.55 26.29 -0.41
N GLY A 39 -11.72 27.17 0.57
CA GLY A 39 -11.14 28.52 0.53
C GLY A 39 -9.61 28.52 0.55
N LEU A 40 -8.99 27.54 1.21
CA LEU A 40 -7.53 27.34 1.13
C LEU A 40 -7.09 26.88 -0.27
N LEU A 41 -7.84 25.96 -0.89
CA LEU A 41 -7.54 25.45 -2.22
C LEU A 41 -7.73 26.52 -3.31
N ASP A 42 -8.70 27.42 -3.13
CA ASP A 42 -8.85 28.60 -3.98
C ASP A 42 -7.59 29.49 -3.93
N GLN A 43 -7.01 29.71 -2.73
CA GLN A 43 -5.74 30.43 -2.60
C GLN A 43 -4.55 29.71 -3.26
N CYS A 44 -4.56 28.37 -3.28
CA CYS A 44 -3.54 27.58 -3.96
C CYS A 44 -3.68 27.66 -5.50
N SER A 45 -4.88 27.96 -5.99
CA SER A 45 -5.21 27.90 -7.41
C SER A 45 -4.44 28.95 -8.23
N ASP A 46 -4.23 30.16 -7.69
CA ASP A 46 -3.47 31.21 -8.38
C ASP A 46 -2.06 30.74 -8.78
N PHE A 47 -1.37 30.06 -7.86
CA PHE A 47 -0.06 29.47 -8.12
C PHE A 47 -0.18 28.31 -9.13
N ALA A 48 -1.17 27.43 -8.95
CA ALA A 48 -1.38 26.28 -9.81
C ALA A 48 -1.76 26.65 -11.26
N TYR A 49 -2.45 27.77 -11.48
CA TYR A 49 -2.78 28.28 -12.81
C TYR A 49 -1.57 28.84 -13.56
N GLN A 50 -0.49 29.19 -12.85
CA GLN A 50 0.70 29.80 -13.45
C GLN A 50 1.86 28.81 -13.64
N HIS A 51 1.74 27.59 -13.09
CA HIS A 51 2.83 26.62 -13.06
C HIS A 51 2.35 25.24 -13.52
N GLN A 52 3.26 24.47 -14.13
CA GLN A 52 3.03 23.05 -14.38
C GLN A 52 3.34 22.25 -13.12
N LEU A 53 2.32 21.68 -12.50
CA LEU A 53 2.46 21.01 -11.21
C LEU A 53 2.55 19.48 -11.35
N VAL A 54 3.34 18.88 -10.46
CA VAL A 54 3.42 17.44 -10.23
C VAL A 54 2.97 17.16 -8.81
N PHE A 55 2.01 16.24 -8.64
CA PHE A 55 1.54 15.81 -7.32
C PHE A 55 1.93 14.35 -7.08
N LEU A 56 2.61 14.11 -5.96
CA LEU A 56 2.92 12.77 -5.45
C LEU A 56 2.23 12.66 -4.09
N ILE A 57 1.21 11.81 -4.01
CA ILE A 57 0.36 11.69 -2.82
C ILE A 57 0.51 10.26 -2.30
N ASP A 58 1.04 10.13 -1.10
CA ASP A 58 1.24 8.84 -0.44
C ASP A 58 0.20 8.59 0.65
N ASP A 59 -0.10 7.31 0.92
CA ASP A 59 -1.04 6.84 1.94
C ASP A 59 -2.42 7.54 1.87
N TRP A 60 -2.99 7.70 0.67
CA TRP A 60 -4.24 8.47 0.49
C TRP A 60 -5.43 7.92 1.31
N ASP A 61 -5.44 6.61 1.52
CA ASP A 61 -6.49 5.81 2.12
C ASP A 61 -6.39 5.80 3.65
N LYS A 62 -5.20 6.06 4.21
CA LYS A 62 -4.91 5.99 5.65
C LYS A 62 -5.84 6.83 6.54
N PRO A 63 -6.23 8.07 6.17
CA PRO A 63 -7.20 8.83 6.97
C PRO A 63 -8.56 8.13 7.10
N LEU A 64 -8.98 7.39 6.07
CA LEU A 64 -10.21 6.59 6.03
C LEU A 64 -10.03 5.29 6.82
N SER A 65 -8.90 4.60 6.65
CA SER A 65 -8.59 3.36 7.38
C SER A 65 -8.58 3.56 8.89
N ASN A 66 -8.17 4.73 9.38
CA ASN A 66 -8.22 5.09 10.79
C ASN A 66 -9.65 5.21 11.35
N ARG A 67 -10.69 5.21 10.52
CA ARG A 67 -12.09 5.44 10.91
C ARG A 67 -13.06 4.39 10.43
N LEU A 68 -12.57 3.18 10.16
CA LEU A 68 -13.42 2.04 9.77
C LEU A 68 -14.45 1.64 10.83
N ASP A 69 -14.21 2.01 12.09
CA ASP A 69 -15.07 1.78 13.26
C ASP A 69 -16.12 2.90 13.48
N ASN A 70 -16.01 4.02 12.77
CA ASN A 70 -16.88 5.18 12.95
C ASN A 70 -17.33 5.75 11.60
N GLU A 71 -18.46 5.26 11.10
CA GLU A 71 -19.02 5.64 9.80
C GLU A 71 -19.29 7.14 9.66
N SER A 72 -19.70 7.81 10.74
CA SER A 72 -19.94 9.26 10.71
C SER A 72 -18.63 10.03 10.49
N GLU A 73 -17.57 9.68 11.21
CA GLU A 73 -16.26 10.32 10.99
C GLU A 73 -15.64 9.92 9.66
N PHE A 74 -15.78 8.66 9.25
CA PHE A 74 -15.33 8.15 7.94
C PHE A 74 -15.92 8.99 6.81
N ASN A 75 -17.23 9.22 6.81
CA ASN A 75 -17.91 9.98 5.77
C ASN A 75 -17.45 11.45 5.73
N VAL A 76 -17.21 12.08 6.88
CA VAL A 76 -16.69 13.46 6.88
C VAL A 76 -15.25 13.53 6.35
N VAL A 77 -14.39 12.56 6.68
CA VAL A 77 -13.04 12.47 6.09
C VAL A 77 -13.12 12.23 4.58
N LYS A 78 -14.01 11.32 4.16
CA LYS A 78 -14.27 11.01 2.75
C LYS A 78 -14.66 12.26 1.97
N ASP A 79 -15.57 13.07 2.51
CA ASP A 79 -16.03 14.32 1.87
C ASP A 79 -14.92 15.37 1.78
N LEU A 80 -14.08 15.52 2.81
CA LEU A 80 -12.94 16.43 2.78
C LEU A 80 -11.90 16.00 1.73
N LEU A 81 -11.61 14.70 1.61
CA LEU A 81 -10.74 14.17 0.56
C LEU A 81 -11.36 14.38 -0.83
N ALA A 82 -12.67 14.17 -0.97
CA ALA A 82 -13.39 14.42 -2.22
C ALA A 82 -13.23 15.87 -2.69
N VAL A 83 -13.32 16.85 -1.77
CA VAL A 83 -13.08 18.27 -2.07
C VAL A 83 -11.65 18.48 -2.61
N PHE A 84 -10.65 17.90 -1.96
CA PHE A 84 -9.25 18.01 -2.39
C PHE A 84 -9.00 17.40 -3.77
N TYR A 85 -9.43 16.16 -4.00
CA TYR A 85 -9.21 15.48 -5.29
C TYR A 85 -10.03 16.09 -6.43
N SER A 86 -11.23 16.60 -6.14
CA SER A 86 -12.04 17.31 -7.13
C SER A 86 -11.36 18.62 -7.57
N TRP A 87 -10.77 19.35 -6.62
CA TRP A 87 -9.95 20.52 -6.93
C TRP A 87 -8.68 20.15 -7.71
N LEU A 88 -7.99 19.08 -7.32
CA LEU A 88 -6.79 18.62 -8.04
C LEU A 88 -7.10 18.33 -9.52
N ARG A 89 -8.23 17.67 -9.78
CA ARG A 89 -8.72 17.35 -11.13
C ARG A 89 -9.14 18.58 -11.93
N SER A 90 -9.53 19.68 -11.28
CA SER A 90 -9.94 20.91 -11.98
C SER A 90 -8.76 21.79 -12.39
N LEU A 91 -7.53 21.48 -11.95
CA LEU A 91 -6.33 22.24 -12.31
C LEU A 91 -6.01 22.07 -13.81
N PRO A 92 -5.91 23.16 -14.60
CA PRO A 92 -5.68 23.05 -16.05
C PRO A 92 -4.22 22.74 -16.41
N ASN A 93 -3.27 22.98 -15.51
CA ASN A 93 -1.83 22.83 -15.75
C ASN A 93 -1.22 21.67 -14.94
N LEU A 94 -1.97 20.58 -14.83
CA LEU A 94 -1.52 19.37 -14.17
C LEU A 94 -0.60 18.56 -15.10
N ARG A 95 0.68 18.45 -14.75
CA ARG A 95 1.66 17.68 -15.55
C ARG A 95 1.58 16.19 -15.24
N PHE A 96 1.47 15.84 -13.96
CA PHE A 96 1.47 14.46 -13.50
C PHE A 96 0.88 14.33 -12.09
N VAL A 97 0.14 13.25 -11.84
CA VAL A 97 -0.33 12.84 -10.52
C VAL A 97 0.00 11.36 -10.32
N LEU A 98 0.64 11.05 -9.20
CA LEU A 98 0.76 9.70 -8.69
C LEU A 98 0.15 9.65 -7.30
N VAL A 99 -0.73 8.68 -7.07
CA VAL A 99 -1.36 8.44 -5.78
C VAL A 99 -1.09 7.00 -5.37
N THR A 100 -0.55 6.81 -4.18
CA THR A 100 -0.27 5.49 -3.58
C THR A 100 -1.08 5.30 -2.31
N GLY A 101 -1.44 4.05 -2.05
CA GLY A 101 -2.23 3.65 -0.89
C GLY A 101 -2.38 2.13 -0.86
N ILE A 102 -2.99 1.62 0.21
CA ILE A 102 -3.14 0.18 0.43
C ILE A 102 -4.56 -0.26 0.09
N MET A 103 -5.55 0.42 0.68
CA MET A 103 -6.95 0.03 0.62
C MET A 103 -7.71 0.79 -0.47
N ARG A 104 -8.62 0.07 -1.13
CA ARG A 104 -9.62 0.65 -2.04
C ARG A 104 -10.93 0.84 -1.29
N TYR A 105 -11.51 2.03 -1.36
CA TYR A 105 -12.82 2.35 -0.77
C TYR A 105 -13.85 2.72 -1.84
N ARG A 106 -15.09 2.28 -1.66
CA ARG A 106 -16.21 2.57 -2.56
C ARG A 106 -16.55 4.06 -2.49
N GLU A 107 -17.20 4.58 -3.54
CA GLU A 107 -17.65 5.97 -3.63
C GLU A 107 -16.52 7.01 -3.58
N THR A 108 -15.29 6.56 -3.81
CA THR A 108 -14.14 7.42 -4.13
C THR A 108 -14.16 7.74 -5.63
N SER A 109 -15.32 8.22 -6.11
CA SER A 109 -15.58 8.54 -7.53
C SER A 109 -14.65 9.62 -8.09
N TRP A 110 -13.86 10.28 -7.24
CA TRP A 110 -12.79 11.16 -7.68
C TRP A 110 -11.61 10.43 -8.34
N PHE A 111 -11.48 9.11 -8.18
CA PHE A 111 -10.53 8.28 -8.94
C PHE A 111 -11.15 7.61 -10.19
N THR A 112 -12.38 7.97 -10.58
CA THR A 112 -13.02 7.44 -11.79
C THR A 112 -13.04 8.49 -12.92
N GLY A 113 -12.71 8.05 -14.13
CA GLY A 113 -12.68 8.89 -15.34
C GLY A 113 -11.49 8.58 -16.24
N GLN A 114 -11.45 9.22 -17.42
CA GLN A 114 -10.34 9.04 -18.39
C GLN A 114 -9.02 9.70 -17.94
N ASP A 115 -9.08 10.56 -16.91
CA ASP A 115 -7.94 11.39 -16.49
C ASP A 115 -7.02 10.68 -15.47
N ILE A 116 -7.44 9.53 -14.92
CA ILE A 116 -6.70 8.76 -13.92
C ILE A 116 -6.72 7.29 -14.32
N GLN A 117 -5.53 6.69 -14.45
CA GLN A 117 -5.36 5.27 -14.75
C GLN A 117 -5.07 4.51 -13.45
N ASP A 118 -5.79 3.41 -13.21
CA ASP A 118 -5.51 2.49 -12.11
C ASP A 118 -4.37 1.53 -12.53
N LEU A 119 -3.20 1.70 -11.93
CA LEU A 119 -2.00 0.90 -12.22
C LEU A 119 -1.81 -0.25 -11.20
N SER A 120 -2.73 -0.40 -10.24
CA SER A 120 -2.49 -1.21 -9.03
C SER A 120 -2.18 -2.68 -9.32
N MET A 121 -2.75 -3.23 -10.39
CA MET A 121 -2.54 -4.62 -10.82
C MET A 121 -1.98 -4.72 -12.24
N ASP A 122 -1.52 -3.61 -12.83
CA ASP A 122 -1.01 -3.57 -14.20
C ASP A 122 0.39 -4.23 -14.27
N PRO A 123 0.59 -5.30 -15.07
CA PRO A 123 1.87 -5.99 -15.22
C PRO A 123 3.01 -5.10 -15.70
N ASP A 124 2.72 -4.06 -16.49
CA ASP A 124 3.74 -3.12 -16.97
C ASP A 124 4.37 -2.29 -15.83
N PHE A 125 3.72 -2.28 -14.66
CA PHE A 125 4.15 -1.57 -13.46
C PHE A 125 4.40 -2.52 -12.27
N ALA A 126 4.44 -3.84 -12.51
CA ALA A 126 4.53 -4.85 -11.45
C ALA A 126 5.78 -4.72 -10.56
N ASP A 127 6.87 -4.16 -11.10
CA ASP A 127 8.13 -3.97 -10.36
C ASP A 127 8.24 -2.62 -9.65
N LEU A 128 7.30 -1.69 -9.86
CA LEU A 128 7.41 -0.29 -9.44
C LEU A 128 7.60 -0.08 -7.93
N LEU A 129 6.99 -0.95 -7.10
CA LEU A 129 6.92 -0.78 -5.65
C LEU A 129 7.96 -1.58 -4.87
N GLY A 130 8.92 -2.20 -5.55
CA GLY A 130 9.96 -2.99 -4.91
C GLY A 130 11.25 -3.06 -5.71
N TYR A 131 12.20 -3.84 -5.21
CA TYR A 131 13.38 -4.18 -6.01
C TYR A 131 13.16 -5.52 -6.70
N THR A 132 13.63 -5.66 -7.93
CA THR A 132 13.81 -6.96 -8.57
C THR A 132 15.11 -7.63 -8.10
N GLN A 133 15.24 -8.94 -8.37
CA GLN A 133 16.46 -9.68 -8.06
C GLN A 133 17.71 -9.05 -8.71
N GLU A 134 17.59 -8.57 -9.94
CA GLU A 134 18.68 -7.99 -10.70
C GLU A 134 19.06 -6.60 -10.18
N GLU A 135 18.08 -5.78 -9.80
CA GLU A 135 18.35 -4.50 -9.14
C GLU A 135 19.07 -4.70 -7.79
N ILE A 136 18.71 -5.72 -7.02
CA ILE A 136 19.45 -6.06 -5.79
C ILE A 136 20.91 -6.38 -6.10
N LYS A 137 21.17 -7.23 -7.11
CA LYS A 137 22.53 -7.59 -7.51
C LYS A 137 23.34 -6.38 -7.97
N GLN A 138 22.72 -5.43 -8.67
CA GLN A 138 23.38 -4.24 -9.20
C GLN A 138 23.59 -3.16 -8.14
N ALA A 139 22.51 -2.74 -7.46
CA ALA A 139 22.55 -1.65 -6.49
C ALA A 139 23.34 -2.00 -5.22
N PHE A 140 23.37 -3.28 -4.83
CA PHE A 140 24.07 -3.75 -3.64
C PHE A 140 25.29 -4.63 -3.96
N ALA A 141 25.79 -4.60 -5.20
CA ALA A 141 26.93 -5.40 -5.67
C ALA A 141 28.14 -5.38 -4.73
N GLN A 142 28.43 -4.21 -4.14
CA GLN A 142 29.54 -4.05 -3.21
C GLN A 142 29.26 -4.65 -1.83
N TYR A 143 28.01 -4.72 -1.39
CA TYR A 143 27.64 -5.19 -0.05
C TYR A 143 27.37 -6.69 0.03
N ILE A 144 26.95 -7.32 -1.07
CA ILE A 144 26.69 -8.76 -1.18
C ILE A 144 27.90 -9.60 -0.73
N PRO A 145 29.12 -9.41 -1.28
CA PRO A 145 30.28 -10.20 -0.85
C PRO A 145 30.64 -9.96 0.62
N LEU A 146 30.55 -8.72 1.11
CA LEU A 146 30.80 -8.41 2.53
C LEU A 146 29.79 -9.09 3.47
N ALA A 147 28.52 -9.11 3.08
CA ALA A 147 27.47 -9.76 3.86
C ALA A 147 27.68 -11.28 3.90
N ALA A 148 27.96 -11.89 2.75
CA ALA A 148 28.22 -13.32 2.63
C ALA A 148 29.43 -13.75 3.48
N GLU A 149 30.54 -13.00 3.41
CA GLU A 149 31.74 -13.23 4.22
C GLU A 149 31.43 -13.21 5.73
N ARG A 150 30.71 -12.18 6.20
CA ARG A 150 30.36 -12.03 7.62
C ARG A 150 29.38 -13.08 8.13
N MET A 151 28.53 -13.59 7.26
CA MET A 151 27.57 -14.65 7.58
C MET A 151 28.15 -16.05 7.37
N HIS A 152 29.38 -16.16 6.86
CA HIS A 152 30.04 -17.43 6.53
C HIS A 152 29.22 -18.30 5.56
N ILE A 153 28.63 -17.68 4.54
CA ILE A 153 27.87 -18.33 3.47
C ILE A 153 28.37 -17.86 2.10
N THR A 154 27.96 -18.56 1.03
CA THR A 154 28.21 -18.12 -0.35
C THR A 154 27.31 -16.93 -0.73
N GLN A 155 27.67 -16.20 -1.78
CA GLN A 155 26.83 -15.10 -2.29
C GLN A 155 25.50 -15.64 -2.83
N GLU A 156 25.52 -16.82 -3.45
CA GLU A 156 24.33 -17.52 -3.93
C GLU A 156 23.38 -17.85 -2.78
N GLN A 157 23.89 -18.46 -1.70
CA GLN A 157 23.09 -18.74 -0.50
C GLN A 157 22.55 -17.47 0.16
N LEU A 158 23.32 -16.37 0.14
CA LEU A 158 22.85 -15.08 0.65
C LEU A 158 21.66 -14.57 -0.19
N LEU A 159 21.78 -14.58 -1.53
CA LEU A 159 20.72 -14.13 -2.42
C LEU A 159 19.46 -15.00 -2.32
N GLU A 160 19.62 -16.33 -2.19
CA GLU A 160 18.50 -17.24 -1.92
C GLU A 160 17.80 -16.92 -0.60
N GLN A 161 18.56 -16.63 0.45
CA GLN A 161 17.98 -16.26 1.75
C GLN A 161 17.32 -14.88 1.72
N LEU A 162 17.91 -13.90 1.01
CA LEU A 162 17.28 -12.61 0.77
C LEU A 162 15.95 -12.79 0.04
N LYS A 163 15.90 -13.64 -0.99
CA LYS A 163 14.67 -13.94 -1.73
C LYS A 163 13.62 -14.55 -0.80
N LEU A 164 13.99 -15.58 -0.06
CA LEU A 164 13.09 -16.27 0.87
C LEU A 164 12.50 -15.34 1.94
N TYR A 165 13.31 -14.39 2.44
CA TYR A 165 12.88 -13.50 3.52
C TYR A 165 12.16 -12.26 3.03
N TYR A 166 12.62 -11.64 1.94
CA TYR A 166 12.25 -10.27 1.62
C TYR A 166 11.61 -10.08 0.24
N ALA A 167 11.65 -11.08 -0.64
CA ALA A 167 10.91 -11.09 -1.91
C ALA A 167 9.47 -11.59 -1.72
N GLY A 168 8.77 -11.88 -2.83
CA GLY A 168 7.49 -12.59 -2.81
C GLY A 168 6.24 -11.70 -2.75
N PHE A 169 6.42 -10.38 -2.84
CA PHE A 169 5.33 -9.44 -3.08
C PHE A 169 5.01 -9.42 -4.58
N CYS A 170 3.77 -9.72 -4.94
CA CYS A 170 3.25 -9.74 -6.30
C CYS A 170 1.82 -9.20 -6.28
N PHE A 171 1.56 -8.19 -7.10
CA PHE A 171 0.30 -7.44 -7.10
C PHE A 171 -0.38 -7.44 -8.47
N ASP A 172 0.33 -7.82 -9.54
CA ASP A 172 -0.18 -7.76 -10.91
C ASP A 172 -1.09 -8.95 -11.27
N TYR A 173 -2.00 -8.72 -12.21
CA TYR A 173 -2.95 -9.75 -12.64
C TYR A 173 -2.33 -10.85 -13.52
N ASP A 174 -1.08 -10.71 -13.98
CA ASP A 174 -0.33 -11.75 -14.69
C ASP A 174 0.45 -12.68 -13.73
N ALA A 175 0.50 -12.33 -12.43
CA ALA A 175 1.37 -12.97 -11.45
C ALA A 175 2.84 -13.03 -11.95
N SER A 176 3.28 -11.96 -12.61
CA SER A 176 4.46 -11.96 -13.47
C SER A 176 5.76 -11.66 -12.73
N VAL A 177 5.71 -10.77 -11.73
CA VAL A 177 6.92 -10.30 -11.03
C VAL A 177 6.73 -10.37 -9.52
N GLU A 178 7.68 -11.04 -8.86
CA GLU A 178 7.86 -10.93 -7.42
C GLU A 178 8.94 -9.89 -7.09
N VAL A 179 8.58 -8.89 -6.30
CA VAL A 179 9.52 -7.87 -5.83
C VAL A 179 9.89 -8.03 -4.37
N TYR A 180 11.03 -7.44 -4.03
CA TYR A 180 11.56 -7.31 -2.68
C TYR A 180 11.04 -6.05 -2.01
N CYS A 181 10.70 -6.15 -0.72
CA CYS A 181 10.42 -4.97 0.10
C CYS A 181 11.67 -4.07 0.19
N PRO A 182 11.62 -2.80 -0.30
CA PRO A 182 12.79 -1.93 -0.31
C PRO A 182 13.33 -1.64 1.09
N LEU A 183 12.44 -1.45 2.07
CA LEU A 183 12.84 -1.15 3.43
C LEU A 183 13.59 -2.33 4.07
N ALA A 184 13.11 -3.55 3.90
CA ALA A 184 13.72 -4.73 4.50
C ALA A 184 15.14 -4.96 3.96
N ILE A 185 15.31 -4.83 2.63
CA ILE A 185 16.62 -4.85 1.96
C ILE A 185 17.54 -3.75 2.50
N ASN A 186 17.05 -2.51 2.57
CA ASN A 186 17.83 -1.37 3.07
C ASN A 186 18.27 -1.58 4.52
N LYS A 187 17.41 -2.13 5.37
CA LYS A 187 17.73 -2.45 6.78
C LYS A 187 18.78 -3.55 6.87
N PHE A 188 18.63 -4.62 6.09
CA PHE A 188 19.61 -5.71 6.02
C PHE A 188 21.00 -5.18 5.64
N PHE A 189 21.12 -4.48 4.50
CA PHE A 189 22.42 -3.97 4.04
C PHE A 189 22.97 -2.82 4.91
N SER A 190 22.11 -2.03 5.56
CA SER A 190 22.56 -1.07 6.56
C SER A 190 23.25 -1.75 7.76
N ALA A 191 22.83 -2.97 8.14
CA ALA A 191 23.50 -3.74 9.18
C ALA A 191 24.88 -4.22 8.73
N VAL A 192 25.03 -4.60 7.45
CA VAL A 192 26.32 -4.95 6.82
C VAL A 192 27.31 -3.78 6.87
N LYS A 193 26.84 -2.54 6.70
CA LYS A 193 27.71 -1.35 6.80
C LYS A 193 28.31 -1.17 8.19
N SER A 194 27.59 -1.56 9.25
CA SER A 194 28.08 -1.47 10.62
C SER A 194 29.14 -2.54 10.89
N LYS A 195 30.38 -2.16 11.20
CA LYS A 195 31.49 -3.10 11.47
C LYS A 195 31.28 -3.98 12.71
N ASN A 196 30.40 -3.56 13.62
CA ASN A 196 30.17 -4.24 14.90
C ASN A 196 28.92 -5.14 14.88
N LYS A 197 28.28 -5.32 13.72
CA LYS A 197 27.09 -6.15 13.59
C LYS A 197 27.31 -7.22 12.52
N VAL A 198 26.99 -8.45 12.87
CA VAL A 198 26.76 -9.51 11.88
C VAL A 198 25.35 -9.25 11.33
N PRO A 199 25.18 -9.11 10.00
CA PRO A 199 23.85 -9.01 9.41
C PRO A 199 23.07 -10.30 9.67
N TYR A 200 21.77 -10.18 9.93
CA TYR A 200 20.90 -11.31 10.17
C TYR A 200 19.49 -10.99 9.68
N PHE A 201 18.73 -12.04 9.39
CA PHE A 201 17.38 -11.92 8.86
C PHE A 201 16.38 -11.68 10.00
N GLU A 202 15.79 -10.48 10.02
CA GLU A 202 14.66 -10.12 10.89
C GLU A 202 13.38 -9.88 10.09
N SER A 203 12.25 -9.82 10.80
CA SER A 203 10.98 -9.36 10.26
C SER A 203 10.92 -7.83 10.14
N TYR A 204 11.73 -7.25 9.25
CA TYR A 204 11.85 -5.79 9.09
C TYR A 204 10.55 -5.17 8.58
N TRP A 205 9.90 -5.81 7.61
CA TRP A 205 8.63 -5.34 7.07
C TRP A 205 7.59 -5.30 8.19
N MET A 206 7.42 -6.39 8.95
CA MET A 206 6.45 -6.43 10.05
C MET A 206 6.72 -5.37 11.12
N ARG A 207 8.00 -5.19 11.51
CA ARG A 207 8.38 -4.17 12.51
C ARG A 207 8.11 -2.75 12.03
N SER A 208 8.03 -2.55 10.71
CA SER A 208 7.83 -1.24 10.09
C SER A 208 6.41 -0.94 9.67
N ALA A 209 5.59 -1.97 9.39
CA ALA A 209 4.25 -1.87 8.82
C ALA A 209 3.20 -1.22 9.74
N ASN A 210 3.63 -0.54 10.81
CA ASN A 210 2.83 -0.18 11.99
C ASN A 210 2.12 -1.40 12.60
N ASP A 211 1.64 -1.22 13.84
CA ASP A 211 1.00 -2.29 14.59
C ASP A 211 -0.25 -2.79 13.84
N PRO A 212 -0.29 -4.06 13.36
CA PRO A 212 -1.44 -4.60 12.67
C PRO A 212 -2.64 -4.75 13.62
N SER A 213 -2.47 -4.57 14.94
CA SER A 213 -3.49 -4.84 15.95
C SER A 213 -4.79 -4.10 15.70
N ALA A 214 -4.76 -2.83 15.28
CA ALA A 214 -5.99 -2.09 15.00
C ALA A 214 -6.77 -2.69 13.82
N LEU A 215 -6.05 -3.08 12.76
CA LEU A 215 -6.62 -3.71 11.58
C LEU A 215 -7.13 -5.12 11.91
N LEU A 216 -6.31 -5.92 12.59
CA LEU A 216 -6.65 -7.27 13.04
C LEU A 216 -7.84 -7.26 14.00
N SER A 217 -7.86 -6.39 15.01
CA SER A 217 -8.97 -6.25 15.95
C SER A 217 -10.26 -5.90 15.22
N TYR A 218 -10.22 -4.91 14.32
CA TYR A 218 -11.39 -4.56 13.51
C TYR A 218 -11.90 -5.77 12.70
N LEU A 219 -11.00 -6.48 12.03
CA LEU A 219 -11.33 -7.63 11.19
C LEU A 219 -11.87 -8.82 11.98
N LEU A 220 -11.25 -9.15 13.11
CA LEU A 220 -11.65 -10.26 13.98
C LEU A 220 -13.03 -10.03 14.60
N GLU A 221 -13.32 -8.80 14.99
CA GLU A 221 -14.58 -8.45 15.64
C GLU A 221 -15.77 -8.36 14.65
N HIS A 222 -15.51 -8.06 13.37
CA HIS A 222 -16.58 -7.66 12.43
C HIS A 222 -16.69 -8.52 11.17
N THR A 223 -15.68 -9.33 10.81
CA THR A 223 -15.64 -9.94 9.47
C THR A 223 -15.42 -11.45 9.42
N LEU A 224 -14.81 -12.07 10.44
CA LEU A 224 -14.39 -13.48 10.34
C LEU A 224 -15.51 -14.49 10.61
N LYS A 225 -15.79 -15.31 9.60
CA LYS A 225 -16.61 -16.53 9.68
C LYS A 225 -15.71 -17.75 9.92
N GLN A 226 -16.28 -18.84 10.43
CA GLN A 226 -15.53 -20.10 10.69
C GLN A 226 -14.78 -20.64 9.47
N ALA A 227 -15.30 -20.46 8.25
CA ALA A 227 -14.62 -20.88 7.02
C ALA A 227 -13.32 -20.10 6.78
N GLU A 228 -13.31 -18.79 7.04
CA GLU A 228 -12.15 -17.91 6.85
C GLU A 228 -11.06 -18.21 7.89
N LEU A 229 -11.45 -18.67 9.08
CA LEU A 229 -10.50 -19.15 10.09
C LEU A 229 -9.69 -20.36 9.60
N LYS A 230 -10.33 -21.29 8.91
CA LYS A 230 -9.65 -22.49 8.38
C LYS A 230 -8.61 -22.10 7.33
N GLU A 231 -8.97 -21.22 6.40
CA GLU A 231 -8.07 -20.75 5.34
C GLU A 231 -6.89 -19.95 5.90
N LEU A 232 -7.11 -19.19 6.97
CA LEU A 232 -6.04 -18.54 7.74
C LEU A 232 -5.08 -19.54 8.37
N TYR A 233 -5.57 -20.66 8.91
CA TYR A 233 -4.72 -21.75 9.41
C TYR A 233 -3.94 -22.43 8.28
N GLU A 234 -4.56 -22.60 7.11
CA GLU A 234 -3.93 -23.17 5.92
C GLU A 234 -2.94 -22.21 5.24
N GLN A 235 -2.98 -20.92 5.59
CA GLN A 235 -2.08 -19.86 5.10
C GLN A 235 -2.09 -19.71 3.57
N GLN A 236 -3.20 -20.11 2.94
CA GLN A 236 -3.43 -19.98 1.51
C GLN A 236 -4.94 -19.96 1.22
N PHE A 237 -5.32 -19.26 0.15
CA PHE A 237 -6.68 -19.24 -0.37
C PHE A 237 -6.69 -18.76 -1.83
N THR A 238 -7.82 -18.93 -2.51
CA THR A 238 -8.01 -18.40 -3.86
C THR A 238 -8.97 -17.21 -3.84
N LEU A 239 -8.67 -16.18 -4.62
CA LEU A 239 -9.56 -15.03 -4.88
C LEU A 239 -9.73 -14.83 -6.39
N SER A 240 -10.91 -14.37 -6.82
CA SER A 240 -11.09 -13.86 -8.18
C SER A 240 -10.52 -12.43 -8.33
N TYR A 241 -10.29 -12.01 -9.57
CA TYR A 241 -9.93 -10.62 -9.89
C TYR A 241 -10.94 -9.62 -9.29
N ALA A 242 -12.24 -9.91 -9.41
CA ALA A 242 -13.30 -9.09 -8.83
C ALA A 242 -13.16 -8.98 -7.31
N GLU A 243 -12.89 -10.08 -6.60
CA GLU A 243 -12.69 -10.05 -5.15
C GLU A 243 -11.46 -9.23 -4.71
N LEU A 244 -10.40 -9.18 -5.54
CA LEU A 244 -9.20 -8.37 -5.28
C LEU A 244 -9.39 -6.88 -5.56
N THR A 245 -10.21 -6.54 -6.56
CA THR A 245 -10.37 -5.16 -7.06
C THR A 245 -11.61 -4.44 -6.54
N GLU A 246 -12.57 -5.16 -5.96
CA GLU A 246 -13.80 -4.56 -5.45
C GLU A 246 -13.53 -3.55 -4.32
N ALA A 247 -14.22 -2.43 -4.34
CA ALA A 247 -13.97 -1.37 -3.36
C ALA A 247 -14.66 -1.68 -2.01
N ASN A 248 -13.95 -1.49 -0.90
CA ASN A 248 -14.47 -1.73 0.45
C ASN A 248 -15.46 -0.65 0.90
N TYR A 249 -16.34 -0.97 1.85
CA TYR A 249 -17.19 0.00 2.54
C TYR A 249 -16.84 0.09 4.02
N CYS A 250 -17.10 1.24 4.63
CA CYS A 250 -16.98 1.40 6.07
C CYS A 250 -17.92 0.41 6.77
N GLY A 251 -17.39 -0.45 7.64
CA GLY A 251 -18.20 -1.44 8.37
C GLY A 251 -18.24 -2.84 7.74
N ALA A 252 -17.82 -3.04 6.48
CA ALA A 252 -17.38 -4.36 6.05
C ALA A 252 -16.34 -4.32 4.93
N VAL A 253 -15.12 -4.34 5.42
CA VAL A 253 -13.93 -4.63 4.66
C VAL A 253 -13.86 -6.14 4.40
N LYS A 254 -13.50 -6.55 3.19
CA LYS A 254 -13.35 -7.98 2.87
C LYS A 254 -12.01 -8.49 3.42
N PHE A 255 -12.08 -9.44 4.35
CA PHE A 255 -10.93 -9.90 5.11
C PHE A 255 -9.76 -10.38 4.22
N LYS A 256 -10.03 -11.34 3.34
CA LYS A 256 -9.00 -11.92 2.46
C LYS A 256 -8.39 -10.91 1.50
N GLN A 257 -9.23 -10.06 0.91
CA GLN A 257 -8.78 -8.99 0.02
C GLN A 257 -7.82 -8.05 0.75
N LEU A 258 -8.16 -7.63 1.97
CA LEU A 258 -7.32 -6.76 2.76
C LEU A 258 -5.97 -7.41 3.10
N LEU A 259 -5.95 -8.71 3.42
CA LEU A 259 -4.69 -9.41 3.67
C LEU A 259 -3.76 -9.36 2.45
N VAL A 260 -4.31 -9.46 1.24
CA VAL A 260 -3.54 -9.34 0.00
C VAL A 260 -3.11 -7.90 -0.26
N GLN A 261 -4.04 -6.94 -0.18
CA GLN A 261 -3.76 -5.51 -0.40
C GLN A 261 -2.72 -4.95 0.57
N ALA A 262 -2.80 -5.34 1.86
CA ALA A 262 -1.84 -4.94 2.88
C ALA A 262 -0.53 -5.73 2.83
N GLY A 263 -0.37 -6.69 1.91
CA GLY A 263 0.88 -7.42 1.70
C GLY A 263 1.17 -8.53 2.72
N TYR A 264 0.21 -8.93 3.56
CA TYR A 264 0.34 -10.12 4.41
C TYR A 264 0.30 -11.41 3.59
N PHE A 265 -0.55 -11.40 2.57
CA PHE A 265 -0.63 -12.42 1.54
C PHE A 265 -0.28 -11.79 0.20
N SER A 266 0.16 -12.60 -0.74
CA SER A 266 0.49 -12.15 -2.08
C SER A 266 0.06 -13.17 -3.12
N ILE A 267 -0.16 -12.69 -4.34
CA ILE A 267 -0.47 -13.55 -5.49
C ILE A 267 0.75 -14.45 -5.73
N LYS A 268 0.52 -15.76 -5.82
CA LYS A 268 1.58 -16.75 -6.06
C LYS A 268 1.49 -17.40 -7.43
N SER A 269 0.29 -17.50 -7.99
CA SER A 269 0.03 -18.04 -9.33
C SER A 269 -1.40 -17.76 -9.75
N ILE A 270 -1.63 -17.83 -11.06
CA ILE A 270 -2.98 -17.91 -11.63
C ILE A 270 -3.54 -19.32 -11.36
N ALA A 271 -4.68 -19.38 -10.68
CA ALA A 271 -5.36 -20.62 -10.30
C ALA A 271 -6.22 -21.18 -11.45
N GLY A 272 -6.70 -20.31 -12.33
CA GLY A 272 -7.59 -20.64 -13.43
C GLY A 272 -8.31 -19.40 -13.97
N ILE A 273 -9.17 -19.62 -14.95
CA ILE A 273 -10.01 -18.60 -15.58
C ILE A 273 -11.47 -19.05 -15.44
N GLU A 274 -12.34 -18.16 -14.97
CA GLU A 274 -13.80 -18.31 -14.92
C GLU A 274 -14.40 -17.63 -16.16
N LEU A 275 -14.72 -18.42 -17.17
CA LEU A 275 -15.37 -17.98 -18.40
C LEU A 275 -16.82 -18.45 -18.40
N ASP A 276 -17.76 -17.56 -18.70
CA ASP A 276 -19.06 -17.93 -19.22
C ASP A 276 -18.95 -18.21 -20.74
N ASP A 277 -19.94 -18.92 -21.32
CA ASP A 277 -19.90 -19.38 -22.73
C ASP A 277 -19.72 -18.24 -23.77
N ASP A 278 -20.00 -16.99 -23.37
CA ASP A 278 -19.89 -15.78 -24.21
C ASP A 278 -18.64 -14.92 -23.91
N ASP A 279 -17.79 -15.31 -22.95
CA ASP A 279 -16.64 -14.51 -22.52
C ASP A 279 -15.40 -14.73 -23.39
N GLU A 280 -14.65 -13.65 -23.63
CA GLU A 280 -13.36 -13.71 -24.31
C GLU A 280 -12.28 -14.21 -23.33
N PRO A 281 -11.50 -15.27 -23.68
CA PRO A 281 -10.69 -16.04 -22.73
C PRO A 281 -9.45 -15.34 -22.16
N ASP A 282 -9.17 -14.08 -22.53
CA ASP A 282 -7.89 -13.42 -22.21
C ASP A 282 -8.03 -12.16 -21.33
N TYR A 283 -9.24 -11.82 -20.88
CA TYR A 283 -9.39 -10.65 -20.03
C TYR A 283 -9.08 -10.95 -18.54
N PRO A 284 -8.39 -10.04 -17.84
CA PRO A 284 -7.95 -10.25 -16.46
C PRO A 284 -9.11 -10.41 -15.47
N GLU A 285 -10.29 -9.86 -15.74
CA GLU A 285 -11.48 -10.00 -14.90
C GLU A 285 -11.94 -11.44 -14.68
N HIS A 286 -11.63 -12.35 -15.60
CA HIS A 286 -11.98 -13.75 -15.50
C HIS A 286 -10.98 -14.56 -14.66
N ARG A 287 -9.87 -13.96 -14.21
CA ARG A 287 -8.78 -14.71 -13.56
C ARG A 287 -9.07 -14.95 -12.09
N ARG A 288 -8.60 -16.12 -11.62
CA ARG A 288 -8.49 -16.47 -10.20
C ARG A 288 -7.03 -16.59 -9.81
N PHE A 289 -6.72 -16.23 -8.57
CA PHE A 289 -5.36 -16.14 -8.05
C PHE A 289 -5.20 -17.01 -6.80
N ASN A 290 -4.20 -17.86 -6.80
CA ASN A 290 -3.75 -18.52 -5.58
C ASN A 290 -2.94 -17.51 -4.77
N CYS A 291 -3.42 -17.20 -3.58
CA CYS A 291 -2.77 -16.29 -2.64
C CYS A 291 -2.24 -17.10 -1.45
N ALA A 292 -1.04 -16.77 -0.99
CA ALA A 292 -0.45 -17.36 0.21
C ALA A 292 0.35 -16.31 0.98
N ILE A 293 0.81 -16.64 2.20
CA ILE A 293 1.69 -15.75 2.95
C ILE A 293 2.85 -15.28 2.07
N THR A 294 3.09 -13.97 2.09
CA THR A 294 3.98 -13.29 1.15
C THR A 294 5.40 -13.86 1.19
N ASN A 295 6.00 -13.92 2.38
CA ASN A 295 7.36 -14.39 2.58
C ASN A 295 7.64 -14.70 4.05
N LYS A 296 8.88 -15.07 4.34
CA LYS A 296 9.31 -15.46 5.69
C LYS A 296 9.41 -14.30 6.69
N ASP A 297 9.64 -13.06 6.23
CA ASP A 297 9.56 -11.86 7.10
C ASP A 297 8.14 -11.74 7.67
N VAL A 298 7.15 -11.74 6.76
CA VAL A 298 5.72 -11.66 7.08
C VAL A 298 5.29 -12.85 7.91
N GLU A 299 5.60 -14.08 7.51
CA GLU A 299 5.24 -15.31 8.24
C GLU A 299 5.67 -15.22 9.72
N LYS A 300 6.93 -14.88 9.96
CA LYS A 300 7.50 -14.81 11.32
C LYS A 300 6.91 -13.69 12.16
N GLY A 301 6.47 -12.60 11.52
CA GLY A 301 5.91 -11.44 12.20
C GLY A 301 4.41 -11.56 12.45
N PHE A 302 3.66 -12.02 11.45
CA PHE A 302 2.21 -11.99 11.41
C PHE A 302 1.56 -13.25 12.00
N VAL A 303 2.06 -14.45 11.68
CA VAL A 303 1.44 -15.72 12.12
C VAL A 303 1.36 -15.83 13.64
N PRO A 304 2.38 -15.43 14.43
CA PRO A 304 2.27 -15.46 15.89
C PRO A 304 1.16 -14.54 16.43
N VAL A 305 1.03 -13.34 15.87
CA VAL A 305 -0.03 -12.37 16.25
C VAL A 305 -1.39 -12.99 15.93
N LEU A 306 -1.58 -13.46 14.70
CA LEU A 306 -2.81 -14.13 14.29
C LEU A 306 -3.17 -15.29 15.22
N THR A 307 -2.21 -16.16 15.53
CA THR A 307 -2.43 -17.32 16.41
C THR A 307 -2.84 -16.93 17.82
N GLN A 308 -2.28 -15.85 18.37
CA GLN A 308 -2.65 -15.36 19.70
C GLN A 308 -4.11 -14.90 19.73
N TYR A 309 -4.54 -14.17 18.71
CA TYR A 309 -5.92 -13.69 18.58
C TYR A 309 -6.93 -14.79 18.25
N LEU A 310 -6.55 -15.82 17.49
CA LEU A 310 -7.43 -16.96 17.21
C LEU A 310 -7.70 -17.85 18.44
N ARG A 311 -6.95 -17.67 19.53
CA ARG A 311 -7.09 -18.43 20.78
C ARG A 311 -7.84 -17.66 21.88
N SER A 312 -8.00 -16.35 21.74
CA SER A 312 -8.72 -15.48 22.68
C SER A 312 -10.21 -15.43 22.36
#